data_AF-A0A9E2BDH6-F1
#
_entry.id   AF-A0A9E2BDH6-F1
#
_cell.length_a   1.000
_cell.length_b   1.000
_cell.length_c   1.000
_cell.angle_alpha   90.00
_cell.angle_beta   90.00
_cell.angle_gamma   90.00
#
_symmetry.space_group_name_H-M   'P 1'
#
loop_
_entity.id
_entity.type
_entity.pdbx_description
1 polymer ?
#
loop_
_entity_poly.entity_id
_entity_poly.type
_entity_poly.pdbx_seq_one_letter_code
_entity_poly.pdbx_strand_id
1 'polypeptide(L)'
;RTAGPWTHYIGAAYDTSPTSASKRTADMPIDKQLRLSIGTNYKFPKRVKLGAVLTYADYGDAEINNGGDWGTVVGKYSTNRILFLGANIGW
;
A
#
# COMPACT_ATOMS: atom_id res chain seq x y z
N ARG A 1 -21.92 0.27 -10.04
CA ARG A 1 -21.89 0.03 -11.50
C ARG A 1 -22.61 1.19 -12.16
N THR A 2 -22.03 1.86 -13.14
CA THR A 2 -22.72 2.98 -13.80
C THR A 2 -23.72 2.45 -14.82
N ALA A 3 -24.63 3.30 -15.32
CA ALA A 3 -25.54 2.94 -16.42
C ALA A 3 -24.79 2.64 -17.74
N GLY A 4 -23.51 3.03 -17.84
CA GLY A 4 -22.67 2.85 -19.01
C GLY A 4 -21.65 1.70 -18.90
N PRO A 5 -20.67 1.65 -19.83
CA PRO A 5 -19.65 0.59 -19.88
C PRO A 5 -18.63 0.65 -18.74
N TRP A 6 -18.69 1.68 -17.90
CA TRP A 6 -17.74 1.95 -16.83
C TRP A 6 -18.18 1.38 -15.48
N THR A 7 -17.23 0.83 -14.74
CA THR A 7 -17.39 0.47 -13.34
C THR A 7 -16.22 1.00 -12.54
N HIS A 8 -16.50 1.84 -11.54
CA HIS A 8 -15.48 2.40 -10.65
C HIS A 8 -15.47 1.68 -9.30
N TYR A 9 -14.30 1.67 -8.66
CA TYR A 9 -14.04 1.05 -7.37
C TYR A 9 -13.24 2.01 -6.49
N ILE A 10 -13.56 2.02 -5.22
CA ILE A 10 -12.69 2.57 -4.18
C ILE A 10 -12.51 1.50 -3.11
N GLY A 11 -11.34 1.45 -2.50
CA GLY A 11 -11.02 0.51 -1.43
C GLY A 11 -10.09 1.17 -0.42
N ALA A 12 -10.25 0.80 0.84
CA ALA A 12 -9.34 1.15 1.91
C ALA A 12 -8.99 -0.14 2.66
N ALA A 13 -7.71 -0.32 2.97
CA ALA A 13 -7.25 -1.39 3.83
C ALA A 13 -6.36 -0.79 4.93
N TYR A 14 -6.55 -1.27 6.14
CA TYR A 14 -5.77 -0.89 7.29
C TYR A 14 -5.28 -2.16 7.97
N ASP A 15 -3.97 -2.40 7.92
CA ASP A 15 -3.32 -3.54 8.55
C ASP A 15 -2.59 -3.05 9.81
N THR A 16 -3.03 -3.54 10.97
CA THR A 16 -2.31 -3.31 12.24
C THR A 16 -1.03 -4.11 12.28
N SER A 17 0.06 -3.49 12.74
CA SER A 17 1.36 -4.15 12.92
C SER A 17 1.20 -5.45 13.72
N PRO A 18 1.68 -6.62 13.23
CA PRO A 18 1.61 -7.90 13.95
C PRO A 18 2.54 -7.95 15.18
N THR A 19 3.31 -6.89 15.41
CA THR A 19 4.35 -6.76 16.44
C THR A 19 4.15 -5.48 17.26
N SER A 20 4.28 -5.60 18.59
CA SER A 20 4.33 -4.46 19.50
C SER A 20 5.60 -3.65 19.28
N ALA A 21 5.52 -2.32 19.43
CA ALA A 21 6.63 -1.37 19.22
C ALA A 21 7.91 -1.74 20.00
N SER A 22 7.80 -2.50 21.09
CA SER A 22 8.89 -2.97 21.94
C SER A 22 9.72 -4.15 21.38
N LYS A 23 9.36 -4.74 20.24
CA LYS A 23 10.08 -5.87 19.61
C LYS A 23 10.47 -5.60 18.15
N ARG A 24 10.61 -4.34 17.75
CA ARG A 24 11.03 -3.96 16.40
C ARG A 24 12.56 -4.08 16.28
N THR A 25 13.03 -5.19 15.74
CA THR A 25 14.41 -5.33 15.24
C THR A 25 14.57 -4.59 13.91
N ALA A 26 15.78 -4.12 13.61
CA ALA A 26 16.11 -3.33 12.42
C ALA A 26 15.76 -4.00 11.07
N ASP A 27 15.49 -5.30 11.06
CA ASP A 27 15.25 -6.11 9.86
C ASP A 27 13.80 -6.08 9.34
N MET A 28 12.83 -5.52 10.08
CA MET A 28 11.43 -5.50 9.65
C MET A 28 10.71 -4.18 9.99
N PRO A 29 11.06 -3.07 9.33
CA PRO A 29 10.56 -1.72 9.63
C PRO A 29 9.18 -1.45 9.01
N ILE A 30 8.24 -2.39 9.13
CA ILE A 30 6.88 -2.22 8.65
C ILE A 30 6.02 -1.72 9.82
N ASP A 31 5.73 -0.41 9.84
CA ASP A 31 4.72 0.18 10.72
C ASP A 31 3.31 -0.06 10.13
N LYS A 32 2.28 0.41 10.85
CA LYS A 32 0.87 0.39 10.39
C LYS A 32 0.77 0.72 8.91
N GLN A 33 0.11 -0.15 8.14
CA GLN A 33 -0.06 0.05 6.71
C GLN A 33 -1.46 0.58 6.43
N LEU A 34 -1.55 1.80 5.90
CA LEU A 34 -2.78 2.34 5.33
C LEU A 34 -2.69 2.27 3.82
N ARG A 35 -3.62 1.56 3.18
CA ARG A 35 -3.73 1.50 1.73
C ARG A 35 -5.05 2.08 1.27
N LEU A 36 -4.97 3.02 0.34
CA LEU A 36 -6.12 3.61 -0.35
C LEU A 36 -6.01 3.29 -1.84
N SER A 37 -7.03 2.63 -2.37
CA SER A 37 -7.08 2.20 -3.76
C SER A 37 -8.27 2.83 -4.47
N ILE A 38 -8.04 3.28 -5.70
CA ILE A 38 -9.09 3.65 -6.64
C ILE A 38 -8.87 2.88 -7.94
N GLY A 39 -9.95 2.49 -8.60
CA GLY A 39 -9.85 1.75 -9.84
C GLY A 39 -11.06 1.93 -10.74
N THR A 40 -10.89 1.56 -11.99
CA THR A 40 -11.95 1.61 -12.99
C THR A 40 -11.80 0.47 -13.97
N ASN A 41 -12.90 -0.13 -14.38
CA ASN A 41 -12.95 -1.05 -15.51
C ASN A 41 -13.89 -0.54 -16.59
N TYR A 42 -13.46 -0.70 -17.83
CA TYR A 42 -14.23 -0.46 -19.04
C TYR A 42 -14.60 -1.77 -19.71
N LYS A 43 -15.88 -1.96 -20.02
CA LYS A 43 -16.38 -3.14 -20.73
C LYS A 43 -16.63 -2.80 -22.20
N PHE A 44 -15.94 -3.50 -23.10
CA PHE A 44 -16.21 -3.43 -24.52
C PHE A 44 -17.39 -4.35 -24.91
N PRO A 45 -18.10 -4.06 -26.01
CA PRO A 45 -19.16 -4.93 -26.53
C PRO A 45 -18.68 -6.35 -26.86
N LYS A 46 -17.43 -6.50 -27.30
CA LYS A 46 -16.81 -7.76 -27.75
C LYS A 46 -16.33 -8.67 -26.59
N ARG A 47 -16.98 -8.64 -25.43
CA ARG A 47 -16.62 -9.35 -24.17
C ARG A 47 -15.26 -9.00 -23.53
N VAL A 48 -14.39 -8.26 -24.22
CA VAL A 48 -13.15 -7.72 -23.66
C VAL A 48 -13.43 -6.70 -22.55
N LYS A 49 -12.63 -6.72 -21.49
CA LYS A 49 -12.63 -5.76 -20.39
C LYS A 49 -11.22 -5.23 -20.17
N LEU A 50 -11.10 -3.92 -20.00
CA LEU A 50 -9.87 -3.28 -19.55
C LEU A 50 -10.07 -2.73 -18.15
N GLY A 51 -9.03 -2.83 -17.33
CA GLY A 51 -9.02 -2.31 -15.98
C GLY A 51 -7.75 -1.55 -15.67
N ALA A 52 -7.89 -0.56 -14.79
CA ALA A 52 -6.79 0.21 -14.23
C ALA A 52 -7.03 0.43 -12.73
N VAL A 53 -5.96 0.38 -11.95
CA VAL A 53 -5.99 0.61 -10.50
C VAL A 53 -4.79 1.46 -10.09
N LEU A 54 -5.04 2.38 -9.18
CA LEU A 54 -4.05 3.18 -8.47
C LEU A 54 -4.21 2.91 -6.99
N THR A 55 -3.13 2.51 -6.32
CA THR A 55 -3.12 2.34 -4.87
C THR A 55 -2.02 3.17 -4.25
N TYR A 56 -2.38 4.03 -3.32
CA TYR A 56 -1.47 4.71 -2.43
C TYR A 56 -1.34 3.89 -1.16
N ALA A 57 -0.11 3.65 -0.72
CA ALA A 57 0.19 2.92 0.51
C ALA A 57 1.14 3.73 1.37
N ASP A 58 0.70 4.00 2.59
CA ASP A 58 1.51 4.61 3.63
C ASP A 58 1.92 3.52 4.62
N TYR A 59 3.23 3.30 4.75
CA TYR A 59 3.83 2.31 5.64
C TYR A 59 4.37 2.94 6.94
N GLY A 60 4.03 4.21 7.20
CA GLY A 60 4.43 4.91 8.41
C GLY A 60 5.91 5.29 8.46
N ASP A 61 6.30 5.84 9.62
CA ASP A 61 7.67 6.22 9.90
C ASP A 61 8.39 5.03 10.55
N ALA A 62 9.40 4.52 9.84
CA ALA A 62 10.29 3.47 10.32
C ALA A 62 11.32 4.04 11.29
N GLU A 63 10.89 4.42 12.50
CA GLU A 63 11.81 4.83 13.56
C GLU A 63 12.46 3.59 14.19
N ILE A 64 13.72 3.34 13.86
CA ILE A 64 14.56 2.31 14.51
C ILE A 64 15.31 2.98 15.65
N ASN A 65 15.00 2.60 16.89
CA ASN A 65 15.73 3.05 18.06
C ASN A 65 16.36 1.84 18.76
N ASN A 66 17.49 1.36 18.20
CA ASN A 66 18.22 0.22 18.72
C ASN A 66 19.51 0.72 19.40
N GLY A 67 19.37 1.32 20.58
CA GLY A 67 20.49 1.72 21.43
C GLY A 67 21.10 0.51 22.13
N GLY A 68 22.22 0.01 21.63
CA GLY A 68 23.06 -0.99 22.29
C GLY A 68 24.49 -0.47 22.48
N ASP A 69 25.18 -0.99 23.50
CA ASP A 69 26.51 -0.55 24.00
C ASP A 69 27.67 -0.51 22.98
N TRP A 70 27.46 -0.95 21.73
CA TRP A 70 28.51 -1.14 20.73
C TRP A 70 28.29 -0.40 19.40
N GLY A 71 27.27 0.46 19.29
CA GLY A 71 27.10 1.31 18.12
C GLY A 71 25.68 1.80 17.92
N THR A 72 25.51 3.11 17.83
CA THR A 72 24.21 3.76 17.71
C THR A 72 23.85 3.94 16.23
N VAL A 73 22.94 3.13 15.69
CA VAL A 73 22.27 3.43 14.41
C VAL A 73 21.01 4.23 14.75
N VAL A 74 21.18 5.54 14.95
CA VAL A 74 20.08 6.50 15.03
C VAL A 74 19.90 7.10 13.65
N GLY A 75 18.83 6.68 12.96
CA GLY A 75 18.44 7.21 11.67
C GLY A 75 16.93 7.29 11.59
N LYS A 76 16.39 8.49 11.37
CA LYS A 76 14.99 8.67 11.01
C LYS A 76 14.84 8.31 9.54
N TYR A 77 14.27 7.16 9.24
CA TYR A 77 13.84 6.88 7.87
C TYR A 77 12.60 7.74 7.59
N SER A 78 12.74 8.67 6.65
CA SER A 78 11.66 9.50 6.13
C SER A 78 10.57 8.60 5.54
N THR A 79 9.38 8.65 6.12
CA THR A 79 8.07 8.15 5.67
C THR A 79 8.09 7.26 4.42
N ASN A 80 7.79 5.97 4.60
CA ASN A 80 7.75 4.99 3.51
C ASN A 80 6.40 5.05 2.80
N ARG A 81 6.34 5.76 1.66
CA ARG A 81 5.14 5.86 0.81
C ARG A 81 5.36 5.15 -0.51
N ILE A 82 4.43 4.29 -0.89
CA ILE A 82 4.50 3.53 -2.14
C ILE A 82 3.25 3.82 -2.96
N LEU A 83 3.46 4.08 -4.25
CA LEU A 83 2.39 4.21 -5.24
C LEU A 83 2.41 2.99 -6.15
N PHE A 84 1.31 2.24 -6.18
CA PHE A 84 1.12 1.10 -7.07
C PHE A 84 0.21 1.50 -8.23
N LEU A 85 0.66 1.19 -9.44
CA LEU A 85 -0.10 1.35 -10.67
C LEU A 85 -0.29 -0.04 -11.28
N GLY A 86 -1.53 -0.39 -11.60
CA GLY A 86 -1.86 -1.67 -12.22
C GLY A 86 -2.81 -1.48 -13.39
N ALA A 87 -2.62 -2.31 -14.41
CA ALA A 87 -3.55 -2.43 -15.53
C ALA A 87 -3.81 -3.91 -15.82
N ASN A 88 -5.02 -4.23 -16.24
CA ASN A 88 -5.40 -5.60 -16.58
C ASN A 88 -6.30 -5.64 -17.80
N ILE A 89 -6.22 -6.74 -18.53
CA ILE A 89 -7.11 -7.07 -19.65
C ILE A 89 -7.73 -8.44 -19.39
N GLY A 90 -9.03 -8.57 -19.64
CA GLY A 90 -9.72 -9.86 -19.64
C GLY A 90 -10.50 -10.02 -20.93
N TRP A 91 -10.51 -11.22 -21.50
CA TRP A 91 -11.21 -11.58 -22.73
C TRP A 91 -12.16 -12.75 -22.51
#